data_AF-A0A6G7VGN7-F1
#
_entry.id   AF-A0A6G7VGN7-F1
#
_cell.length_a   1.000
_cell.length_b   1.000
_cell.length_c   1.000
_cell.angle_alpha   90.00
_cell.angle_beta   90.00
_cell.angle_gamma   90.00
#
_symmetry.space_group_name_H-M   'P 1'
#
loop_
_entity.id
_entity.type
_entity.pdbx_description
1 polymer ?
#
loop_
_entity_poly.entity_id
_entity_poly.type
_entity_poly.pdbx_seq_one_letter_code
_entity_poly.pdbx_strand_id
1 'polypeptide(L)' 'MGVRKGIEQGVERGITQGRLSGEQAALKTVIEGRFGPLPAWVDECIARLTEETEIDAYIRAAATADSLDSLFGQC' A
#
# COMPACT_ATOMS: atom_id res chain seq x y z
N MET A 1 -16.89 20.76 25.85
CA MET A 1 -16.32 20.89 24.48
C MET A 1 -15.69 19.57 24.02
N GLY A 2 -16.50 18.52 23.80
CA GLY A 2 -15.97 17.20 23.38
C GLY A 2 -16.23 16.85 21.91
N VAL A 3 -17.29 17.41 21.32
CA VAL A 3 -17.82 16.98 20.02
C VAL A 3 -16.92 17.39 18.84
N ARG A 4 -16.36 18.61 18.86
CA ARG A 4 -15.45 19.08 17.79
C ARG A 4 -14.19 18.22 17.67
N LYS A 5 -13.55 17.92 18.81
CA LYS A 5 -12.32 17.13 18.87
C LYS A 5 -12.51 15.66 18.45
N GLY A 6 -13.72 15.10 18.64
CA GLY A 6 -14.04 13.74 18.20
C GLY A 6 -14.28 13.64 16.69
N ILE A 7 -14.90 14.66 16.08
CA ILE A 7 -15.13 14.72 14.63
C ILE A 7 -13.81 14.92 13.88
N GLU A 8 -12.96 15.85 14.36
CA GLU A 8 -11.65 16.10 13.76
C GLU A 8 -10.78 14.83 13.76
N GLN A 9 -10.72 14.09 14.87
CA GLN A 9 -9.99 12.82 14.94
C GLN A 9 -10.60 11.71 14.08
N GLY A 10 -11.93 11.67 13.95
CA GLY A 10 -12.61 10.68 13.11
C GLY A 10 -12.35 10.89 11.61
N VAL A 11 -12.39 12.16 11.17
CA VAL A 11 -12.13 12.54 9.78
C VAL A 11 -10.65 12.32 9.43
N GLU A 12 -9.73 12.73 10.31
CA GLU A 12 -8.29 12.54 10.09
C GLU A 12 -7.94 11.05 9.94
N ARG A 13 -8.43 10.20 10.85
CA ARG A 13 -8.21 8.74 10.76
C ARG A 13 -8.84 8.12 9.51
N GLY A 14 -10.03 8.57 9.12
CA GLY A 14 -10.71 8.07 7.92
C GLY A 14 -9.97 8.44 6.63
N ILE A 15 -9.42 9.65 6.54
CA ILE A 15 -8.61 10.09 5.40
C ILE A 15 -7.29 9.32 5.35
N THR A 16 -6.58 9.17 6.47
CA THR A 16 -5.32 8.42 6.51
C THR A 16 -5.52 6.95 6.16
N GLN A 17 -6.55 6.30 6.70
CA GLN A 17 -6.83 4.88 6.42
C GLN A 17 -7.29 4.67 4.96
N GLY A 18 -8.08 5.59 4.43
CA GLY A 18 -8.50 5.57 3.02
C GLY A 18 -7.33 5.81 2.06
N ARG A 19 -6.40 6.69 2.43
CA ARG A 19 -5.20 6.97 1.63
C ARG A 19 -4.26 5.76 1.59
N LEU A 20 -3.95 5.17 2.76
CA LEU A 20 -3.13 3.96 2.83
C LEU A 20 -3.72 2.81 2.02
N SER A 21 -5.02 2.54 2.15
CA SER A 21 -5.69 1.49 1.37
C SER A 21 -5.69 1.79 -0.14
N GLY A 22 -5.82 3.06 -0.52
CA GLY A 22 -5.71 3.50 -1.91
C GLY A 22 -4.30 3.31 -2.48
N GLU A 23 -3.26 3.60 -1.69
CA GLU A 23 -1.87 3.41 -2.09
C GLU A 23 -1.53 1.91 -2.24
N GLN A 24 -2.01 1.05 -1.34
CA GLN A 24 -1.88 -0.41 -1.46
C GLN A 24 -2.55 -0.93 -2.74
N ALA A 25 -3.74 -0.44 -3.08
CA ALA A 25 -4.45 -0.81 -4.31
C ALA A 25 -3.71 -0.31 -5.57
N ALA A 26 -3.11 0.88 -5.52
CA ALA A 26 -2.30 1.41 -6.60
C ALA A 26 -1.04 0.55 -6.83
N LEU A 27 -0.34 0.19 -5.75
CA LEU A 27 0.80 -0.73 -5.81
C LEU A 27 0.39 -2.06 -6.45
N LYS A 28 -0.71 -2.66 -6.00
CA LYS A 28 -1.27 -3.89 -6.57
C LYS A 28 -1.52 -3.78 -8.08
N THR A 29 -2.13 -2.68 -8.51
CA THR A 29 -2.42 -2.43 -9.94
C THR A 29 -1.14 -2.33 -10.77
N VAL A 30 -0.11 -1.65 -10.25
CA VAL A 30 1.18 -1.49 -10.95
C VAL A 30 1.89 -2.83 -11.10
N ILE A 31 1.99 -3.61 -10.03
CA ILE A 31 2.68 -4.90 -10.07
C ILE A 31 1.90 -5.94 -10.88
N GLU A 32 0.56 -5.94 -10.82
CA GLU A 32 -0.28 -6.84 -11.63
C GLU A 32 -0.15 -6.50 -13.13
N GLY A 33 -0.08 -5.21 -13.46
CA GLY A 33 0.14 -4.77 -14.84
C GLY A 33 1.52 -5.17 -15.40
N ARG A 34 2.54 -5.27 -14.54
CA ARG A 34 3.92 -5.63 -14.97
C ARG A 34 4.17 -7.13 -14.96
N PHE A 35 3.75 -7.81 -13.89
CA PHE A 35 4.08 -9.21 -13.64
C PHE A 35 2.91 -10.16 -13.94
N GLY A 36 1.72 -9.63 -14.22
CA GLY A 36 0.51 -10.43 -14.42
C GLY A 36 -0.16 -10.82 -13.09
N PRO A 37 -0.96 -11.90 -13.08
CA PRO A 37 -1.74 -12.28 -11.90
C PRO A 37 -0.85 -12.51 -10.68
N LEU A 38 -1.20 -11.85 -9.57
CA LEU A 38 -0.38 -11.85 -8.37
C LEU A 38 -0.65 -13.08 -7.50
N PRO A 39 0.40 -13.74 -6.98
CA PRO A 39 0.25 -14.81 -6.02
C PRO A 39 -0.21 -14.27 -4.66
N ALA A 40 -0.90 -15.11 -3.87
CA ALA A 40 -1.52 -14.70 -2.61
C ALA A 40 -0.52 -14.11 -1.58
N TRP A 41 0.73 -14.57 -1.59
CA TRP A 41 1.76 -14.05 -0.68
C TRP A 41 2.10 -12.56 -0.95
N VAL A 42 1.90 -12.07 -2.18
CA VAL A 42 2.08 -10.65 -2.52
C VAL A 42 0.98 -9.79 -1.91
N ASP A 43 -0.25 -10.29 -1.85
CA ASP A 43 -1.32 -9.60 -1.14
C ASP A 43 -1.00 -9.49 0.36
N GLU A 44 -0.42 -10.53 0.97
CA GLU A 44 0.03 -10.48 2.37
C GLU A 44 1.19 -9.50 2.58
N CYS A 45 2.14 -9.43 1.63
CA CYS A 45 3.19 -8.41 1.63
C CYS A 45 2.62 -7.00 1.68
N ILE A 46 1.70 -6.69 0.76
CA ILE A 46 1.14 -5.35 0.60
C ILE A 46 0.30 -5.00 1.82
N ALA A 47 -0.46 -5.94 2.36
CA ALA A 47 -1.26 -5.75 3.57
C ALA A 47 -0.40 -5.42 4.81
N ARG A 48 0.86 -5.86 4.84
CA ARG A 48 1.82 -5.52 5.90
C ARG A 48 2.43 -4.14 5.77
N LEU A 49 2.31 -3.48 4.62
CA LEU A 49 2.79 -2.11 4.43
C LEU A 49 1.84 -1.15 5.13
N THR A 50 2.29 -0.60 6.26
CA THR A 50 1.52 0.36 7.06
C THR A 50 1.89 1.81 6.80
N GLU A 51 3.06 2.04 6.19
CA GLU A 51 3.57 3.38 5.89
C GLU A 51 3.48 3.69 4.39
N GLU A 52 2.92 4.84 4.07
CA GLU A 52 2.70 5.27 2.69
C GLU A 52 4.02 5.53 1.95
N THR A 53 5.04 5.98 2.67
CA THR A 53 6.40 6.12 2.11
C THR A 53 7.02 4.78 1.71
N GLU A 54 6.70 3.69 2.43
CA GLU A 54 7.14 2.36 2.03
C GLU A 54 6.43 1.93 0.75
N ILE A 55 5.11 2.16 0.66
CA ILE A 55 4.31 1.82 -0.53
C ILE A 55 4.81 2.58 -1.76
N ASP A 56 5.08 3.89 -1.68
CA ASP A 56 5.64 4.67 -2.80
C ASP A 56 7.01 4.13 -3.24
N ALA A 57 7.86 3.73 -2.29
CA ALA A 57 9.14 3.11 -2.60
C ALA A 57 8.96 1.77 -3.35
N TYR A 58 8.01 0.93 -2.94
CA TYR A 58 7.66 -0.30 -3.66
C TYR A 58 7.08 -0.03 -5.05
N ILE A 59 6.26 1.02 -5.22
CA ILE A 59 5.72 1.41 -6.53
C ILE A 59 6.86 1.80 -7.49
N ARG A 60 7.82 2.60 -7.01
CA ARG A 60 8.99 2.98 -7.80
C ARG A 60 9.89 1.78 -8.12
N ALA A 61 10.14 0.94 -7.13
CA ALA A 61 10.96 -0.26 -7.29
C ALA A 61 10.30 -1.26 -8.25
N ALA A 62 8.97 -1.37 -8.26
CA ALA A 62 8.23 -2.21 -9.20
C ALA A 62 8.49 -1.83 -10.66
N ALA A 63 8.75 -0.55 -10.96
CA ALA A 63 9.07 -0.10 -12.32
C ALA A 63 10.44 -0.59 -12.81
N THR A 64 11.35 -0.97 -11.92
CA THR A 64 12.70 -1.43 -12.27
C THR A 64 12.96 -2.88 -11.90
N ALA A 65 12.15 -3.49 -11.02
CA ALA A 65 12.34 -4.85 -10.57
C ALA A 65 12.14 -5.88 -11.69
N ASP A 66 12.97 -6.91 -11.68
CA ASP A 66 12.92 -8.01 -12.65
C ASP A 66 11.88 -9.08 -12.29
N SER A 67 11.48 -9.18 -11.01
CA SER A 67 10.53 -10.20 -10.52
C SER A 67 9.90 -9.78 -9.19
N LEU A 68 8.76 -10.39 -8.85
CA LEU A 68 8.08 -10.18 -7.56
C LEU A 68 8.98 -10.57 -6.38
N ASP A 69 9.72 -11.66 -6.48
CA ASP A 69 10.68 -12.09 -5.44
C ASP A 69 11.81 -11.06 -5.23
N SER A 70 12.27 -10.41 -6.29
CA SER A 70 13.30 -9.35 -6.20
C SER A 70 12.73 -8.07 -5.60
N LEU A 71 11.47 -7.77 -5.89
CA LEU A 71 10.76 -6.61 -5.37
C LEU A 71 10.48 -6.75 -3.87
N PHE A 72 9.93 -7.89 -3.45
CA PHE A 72 9.45 -8.11 -2.08
C PHE A 72 10.47 -8.81 -1.18
N GLY A 73 11.46 -9.53 -1.74
CA GLY A 73 12.68 -10.03 -1.09
C GLY A 73 12.47 -10.98 0.10
N GLN A 74 11.93 -10.45 1.19
CA GLN A 74 11.45 -11.12 2.39
C GLN A 74 10.31 -10.27 2.97
N CYS A 75 9.11 -10.43 2.42
CA CYS A 75 7.97 -10.47 3.31
C CYS A 75 8.06 -11.80 4.08
#